data_AF-A0A937MHF5-F1
#
_entry.id   AF-A0A937MHF5-F1
#
_cell.length_a   1.000
_cell.length_b   1.000
_cell.length_c   1.000
_cell.angle_alpha   90.00
_cell.angle_beta   90.00
_cell.angle_gamma   90.00
#
_symmetry.space_group_name_H-M   'P 1'
#
loop_
_entity.id
_entity.type
_entity.pdbx_description
1 polymer ?
#
loop_
_entity_poly.entity_id
_entity_poly.type
_entity_poly.pdbx_seq_one_letter_code
_entity_poly.pdbx_strand_id
1 'polypeptide(L)'
;MIIQRNIRDYLILADESIHAALGKISKNQSGFVVTVTEEGAVEGVLTDGDFRRWIASVEDLDLNIPVSTISKKQPFVTSLKNDPATIAAMFSE
;
A
#
# COMPACT_ATOMS: atom_id res chain seq x y z
N MET A 1 8.81 16.45 9.37
CA MET A 1 8.79 15.06 8.85
C MET A 1 8.58 14.10 10.01
N ILE A 2 7.50 13.32 10.00
CA ILE A 2 7.23 12.29 11.03
C ILE A 2 7.69 10.95 10.47
N ILE A 3 8.44 10.16 11.25
CA ILE A 3 8.88 8.82 10.85
C ILE A 3 8.15 7.78 11.70
N GLN A 4 7.29 6.99 11.06
CA GLN A 4 6.58 5.88 11.69
C GLN A 4 7.51 4.66 11.79
N ARG A 5 7.85 4.22 13.01
CA ARG A 5 8.72 3.05 13.23
C ARG A 5 7.96 1.74 13.40
N ASN A 6 6.72 1.80 13.90
CA ASN A 6 5.83 0.64 13.95
C ASN A 6 4.98 0.61 12.70
N ILE A 7 5.40 -0.22 11.73
CA ILE A 7 4.78 -0.27 10.41
C ILE A 7 3.79 -1.43 10.23
N ARG A 8 3.61 -2.27 11.25
CA ARG A 8 2.84 -3.54 11.13
C ARG A 8 1.38 -3.31 10.69
N ASP A 9 0.79 -2.19 11.12
CA ASP A 9 -0.58 -1.82 10.77
C ASP A 9 -0.72 -1.32 9.32
N TYR A 10 0.39 -1.14 8.60
CA TYR A 10 0.41 -0.74 7.20
C TYR A 10 0.81 -1.87 6.26
N LEU A 11 1.33 -3.01 6.74
CA LEU A 11 1.79 -4.11 5.88
C LEU A 11 0.68 -5.13 5.64
N ILE A 12 0.51 -5.62 4.42
CA ILE A 12 -0.39 -6.76 4.12
C ILE A 12 0.29 -7.70 3.14
N LEU A 13 0.03 -9.01 3.22
CA LEU A 13 0.56 -9.93 2.22
C LEU A 13 -0.12 -9.69 0.87
N ALA A 14 0.63 -9.85 -0.21
CA ALA A 14 0.17 -9.61 -1.57
C ALA A 14 -0.94 -10.57 -2.04
N ASP A 15 -1.00 -11.76 -1.45
CA ASP A 15 -1.98 -12.82 -1.71
C ASP A 15 -3.24 -12.72 -0.82
N GLU A 16 -3.19 -11.94 0.26
CA GLU A 16 -4.36 -11.65 1.10
C GLU A 16 -5.44 -10.90 0.32
N SER A 17 -6.69 -11.03 0.77
CA SER A 17 -7.83 -10.50 0.03
C SER A 17 -7.90 -8.96 0.03
N ILE A 18 -8.53 -8.39 -1.00
CA ILE A 18 -8.87 -6.96 -1.04
C ILE A 18 -9.67 -6.57 0.22
N HIS A 19 -10.61 -7.40 0.66
CA HIS A 19 -11.36 -7.16 1.90
C HIS A 19 -10.45 -7.00 3.13
N ALA A 20 -9.45 -7.87 3.30
CA ALA A 20 -8.49 -7.77 4.40
C ALA A 20 -7.68 -6.46 4.31
N ALA A 21 -7.30 -6.06 3.09
CA ALA A 21 -6.59 -4.81 2.83
C ALA A 21 -7.42 -3.59 3.24
N LEU A 22 -8.70 -3.53 2.84
CA LEU A 22 -9.61 -2.45 3.20
C LEU A 22 -9.84 -2.37 4.71
N GLY A 23 -10.01 -3.52 5.39
CA GLY A 23 -10.13 -3.55 6.85
C GLY A 23 -8.89 -2.97 7.55
N LYS A 24 -7.71 -3.22 6.99
CA LYS A 24 -6.45 -2.68 7.51
C LYS A 24 -6.30 -1.18 7.25
N ILE A 25 -6.69 -0.70 6.08
CA ILE A 25 -6.79 0.75 5.76
C ILE A 25 -7.72 1.45 6.75
N SER A 26 -8.92 0.91 6.99
CA SER A 26 -9.87 1.47 7.96
C SER A 26 -9.30 1.52 9.38
N LYS A 27 -8.58 0.47 9.80
CA LYS A 27 -7.98 0.40 11.14
C LYS A 27 -6.82 1.37 11.31
N ASN A 28 -5.98 1.56 10.30
CA ASN A 28 -4.78 2.40 10.39
C ASN A 28 -5.04 3.90 10.13
N GLN A 29 -6.24 4.25 9.64
CA GLN A 29 -6.71 5.63 9.42
C GLN A 29 -5.80 6.49 8.53
N SER A 30 -4.95 5.86 7.72
CA SER A 30 -3.96 6.54 6.89
C SER A 30 -4.27 6.46 5.39
N GLY A 31 -5.33 5.74 5.00
CA GLY A 31 -5.80 5.66 3.61
C GLY A 31 -4.94 4.78 2.69
N PHE A 32 -4.01 3.99 3.25
CA PHE A 32 -3.16 3.10 2.47
C PHE A 32 -2.69 1.86 3.26
N VAL A 33 -2.25 0.85 2.51
CA VAL A 33 -1.40 -0.27 2.97
C VAL A 33 -0.31 -0.55 1.95
N VAL A 34 0.82 -1.08 2.41
CA VAL A 34 1.93 -1.58 1.62
C VAL A 34 1.75 -3.09 1.47
N THR A 35 1.70 -3.58 0.23
CA THR A 35 1.64 -5.01 -0.07
C THR A 35 3.06 -5.58 -0.10
N VAL A 36 3.26 -6.73 0.53
CA VAL A 36 4.55 -7.42 0.62
C VAL A 36 4.43 -8.89 0.24
N THR A 37 5.52 -9.49 -0.24
CA THR A 37 5.61 -10.94 -0.44
C THR A 37 5.68 -11.67 0.91
N GLU A 38 5.58 -13.01 0.89
CA GLU A 38 5.78 -13.83 2.10
C GLU A 38 7.17 -13.63 2.73
N GLU A 39 8.19 -13.35 1.92
CA GLU A 39 9.55 -13.04 2.37
C GLU A 39 9.71 -11.59 2.89
N GLY A 40 8.65 -10.79 2.82
CA GLY A 40 8.61 -9.41 3.29
C GLY A 40 9.17 -8.38 2.29
N ALA A 41 9.35 -8.75 1.02
CA ALA A 41 9.74 -7.80 -0.02
C ALA A 41 8.57 -6.90 -0.41
N VAL A 42 8.81 -5.60 -0.59
CA VAL A 42 7.75 -4.65 -1.00
C VAL A 42 7.33 -4.94 -2.45
N GLU A 43 6.05 -5.22 -2.64
CA GLU A 43 5.48 -5.49 -3.96
C GLU A 43 4.70 -4.28 -4.51
N GLY A 44 4.01 -3.56 -3.62
CA GLY A 44 3.12 -2.48 -4.04
C GLY A 44 2.53 -1.68 -2.89
N VAL A 45 1.64 -0.76 -3.27
CA VAL A 45 0.83 0.03 -2.33
C VAL A 45 -0.61 0.01 -2.83
N LEU A 46 -1.55 -0.18 -1.91
CA LEU A 46 -2.97 0.03 -2.16
C LEU A 46 -3.41 1.29 -1.42
N THR A 47 -4.10 2.19 -2.12
CA THR A 47 -4.77 3.36 -1.55
C THR A 47 -6.28 3.32 -1.79
N ASP A 48 -7.04 4.14 -1.07
CA ASP A 48 -8.47 4.35 -1.36
C ASP A 48 -8.73 4.76 -2.82
N GLY A 49 -7.78 5.49 -3.42
CA GLY A 49 -7.86 5.91 -4.83
C GLY A 49 -7.73 4.75 -5.80
N ASP A 50 -6.87 3.77 -5.51
CA ASP A 50 -6.71 2.57 -6.32
C ASP A 50 -7.96 1.70 -6.25
N PHE A 51 -8.47 1.47 -5.04
CA PHE A 51 -9.72 0.74 -4.84
C PHE A 51 -10.90 1.41 -5.54
N ARG A 52 -11.05 2.74 -5.37
CA ARG A 52 -12.12 3.51 -6.03
C ARG A 52 -12.03 3.43 -7.56
N ARG A 53 -10.81 3.50 -8.13
CA ARG A 53 -10.63 3.35 -9.59
C ARG A 53 -10.96 1.94 -10.05
N TRP A 54 -10.52 0.93 -9.31
CA TRP A 54 -10.76 -0.47 -9.64
C TRP A 54 -12.25 -0.82 -9.59
N ILE A 55 -12.97 -0.45 -8.52
CA ILE A 55 -14.40 -0.77 -8.38
C ILE A 55 -15.25 -0.11 -9.48
N ALA A 56 -14.81 1.05 -9.99
CA ALA A 56 -15.47 1.72 -11.11
C ALA A 56 -15.20 1.05 -12.48
N SER A 57 -14.24 0.13 -12.56
CA SER A 57 -13.84 -0.55 -13.81
C SER A 57 -14.33 -1.99 -13.92
N VAL A 58 -14.75 -2.62 -12.82
CA VAL A 58 -15.16 -4.03 -12.80
C VAL A 58 -16.68 -4.17 -12.94
N GLU A 59 -17.12 -5.19 -13.67
CA GLU A 59 -18.55 -5.53 -13.80
C GLU A 59 -19.01 -6.42 -12.63
N ASP A 60 -18.16 -7.36 -12.19
CA ASP A 60 -18.40 -8.25 -11.06
C ASP A 60 -17.47 -7.91 -9.89
N LEU A 61 -18.05 -7.71 -8.71
CA LEU A 61 -17.32 -7.39 -7.50
C LEU A 61 -17.02 -8.66 -6.69
N ASP A 62 -15.76 -9.09 -6.70
CA ASP A 62 -15.23 -10.07 -5.75
C ASP A 62 -14.09 -9.46 -4.92
N LEU A 63 -14.31 -9.30 -3.62
CA LEU A 63 -13.33 -8.75 -2.69
C LEU A 63 -12.42 -9.83 -2.09
N ASN A 64 -12.64 -11.10 -2.40
CA ASN A 64 -11.84 -12.21 -1.90
C ASN A 64 -10.59 -12.48 -2.76
N ILE A 65 -10.50 -11.85 -3.93
CA ILE A 65 -9.32 -11.96 -4.79
C ILE A 65 -8.11 -11.29 -4.13
N PRO A 66 -6.87 -11.71 -4.50
CA PRO A 66 -5.65 -11.15 -3.97
C PRO A 66 -5.54 -9.62 -4.14
N VAL A 67 -5.09 -8.92 -3.11
CA VAL A 67 -4.86 -7.47 -3.12
C VAL A 67 -3.83 -7.04 -4.16
N SER A 68 -2.88 -7.94 -4.47
CA SER A 68 -1.90 -7.78 -5.53
C SER A 68 -2.51 -7.48 -6.89
N THR A 69 -3.76 -7.88 -7.15
CA THR A 69 -4.45 -7.62 -8.43
C THR A 69 -4.76 -6.14 -8.65
N ILE A 70 -4.87 -5.34 -7.57
CA ILE A 70 -5.28 -3.93 -7.63
C ILE A 70 -4.26 -2.95 -7.04
N SER A 71 -3.31 -3.46 -6.25
CA SER A 71 -2.21 -2.64 -5.70
C SER A 71 -1.35 -2.06 -6.83
N LYS A 72 -0.95 -0.79 -6.71
CA LYS A 72 0.01 -0.18 -7.62
C LYS A 72 1.38 -0.85 -7.44
N LYS A 73 1.87 -1.47 -8.51
CA LYS A 73 3.21 -2.09 -8.54
C LYS A 73 4.29 -1.02 -8.65
N GLN A 74 5.48 -1.35 -8.13
CA GLN A 74 6.68 -0.49 -8.17
C GLN A 74 6.48 0.84 -7.43
N PRO A 75 6.30 0.83 -6.11
CA PRO A 75 6.30 2.06 -5.33
C PRO A 75 7.67 2.73 -5.41
N PHE A 76 7.69 4.06 -5.30
CA PHE A 76 8.94 4.80 -5.15
C PHE A 76 9.57 4.43 -3.81
N VAL A 77 10.83 4.02 -3.81
CA VAL A 77 11.58 3.60 -2.62
C VAL A 77 12.92 4.30 -2.57
N THR A 78 13.39 4.59 -1.36
CA THR A 78 14.69 5.22 -1.13
C THR A 78 15.34 4.68 0.14
N SER A 79 16.63 4.94 0.32
CA SER A 79 17.40 4.46 1.47
C SER A 79 17.12 5.29 2.73
N LEU A 80 16.94 4.61 3.88
CA LEU A 80 16.89 5.26 5.20
C LEU A 80 18.21 5.99 5.56
N LYS A 81 19.31 5.70 4.85
CA LYS A 81 20.60 6.37 5.04
C LYS A 81 20.66 7.77 4.43
N ASN A 82 19.71 8.10 3.55
CA ASN A 82 19.63 9.45 2.98
C ASN A 82 19.23 10.44 4.09
N ASP A 83 19.79 11.64 4.04
CA ASP A 83 19.43 12.68 4.97
C ASP A 83 17.99 13.17 4.72
N PRO A 84 17.32 13.77 5.73
CA PRO A 84 15.94 14.21 5.59
C PRO A 84 15.69 15.20 4.44
N ALA A 85 16.66 16.03 4.06
CA ALA A 85 16.49 16.99 2.97
C ALA A 85 16.51 16.28 1.61
N THR A 86 17.40 15.30 1.42
CA THR A 86 17.42 14.44 0.24
C THR A 86 16.10 13.68 0.07
N ILE A 87 15.58 13.09 1.16
CA ILE A 87 14.29 12.39 1.13
C ILE A 87 13.15 13.36 0.80
N ALA A 88 13.14 14.55 1.41
CA ALA A 88 12.12 15.57 1.15
C ALA A 88 12.08 16.01 -0.32
N ALA A 89 13.25 16.19 -0.94
CA ALA A 89 13.37 16.57 -2.35
C ALA A 89 12.89 15.49 -3.34
N MET A 90 12.70 14.25 -2.89
CA MET A 90 12.18 13.16 -3.73
C MET A 90 10.65 13.13 -3.83
N PHE A 91 9.93 13.83 -2.94
CA PHE A 91 8.50 13.99 -3.08
C PHE A 91 8.22 15.03 -4.18
N SER A 92 7.59 14.62 -5.27
CA SER A 92 7.06 15.54 -6.29
C SER A 92 5.93 16.39 -5.69
N GLU A 93 5.74 17.61 -6.21
CA GLU A 93 4.48 18.36 -6.03
C GLU A 93 3.26 17.57 -6.53
#